data_AF-A0A535E153-F1
#
_entry.id   AF-A0A535E153-F1
#
_cell.length_a   1.000
_cell.length_b   1.000
_cell.length_c   1.000
_cell.angle_alpha   90.00
_cell.angle_beta   90.00
_cell.angle_gamma   90.00
#
_symmetry.space_group_name_H-M   'P 1'
#
loop_
_entity.id
_entity.type
_entity.pdbx_description
1 polymer ?
#
loop_
_entity_poly.entity_id
_entity_poly.type
_entity_poly.pdbx_seq_one_letter_code
_entity_poly.pdbx_strand_id
1 'polypeptide(L)' 'MSTSTLSLIPIPAKVTSRAGAFTLTASTQIEASDALRAHAELLRDQLKPATGFPLPIVSNASGPRIAL' A
#
# COMPACT_ATOMS: atom_id res chain seq x y z
N MET A 1 -25.02 -5.55 8.82
CA MET A 1 -23.98 -5.14 7.84
C MET A 1 -23.26 -3.94 8.41
N SER A 2 -22.01 -4.08 8.83
CA SER A 2 -21.27 -2.99 9.50
C SER A 2 -20.81 -1.97 8.45
N THR A 3 -21.43 -0.79 8.46
CA THR A 3 -21.00 0.38 7.70
C THR A 3 -19.63 0.82 8.21
N SER A 4 -18.56 0.50 7.48
CA SER A 4 -17.22 1.00 7.80
C SER A 4 -17.21 2.52 7.62
N THR A 5 -17.16 3.25 8.73
CA THR A 5 -16.91 4.69 8.73
C THR A 5 -15.44 4.90 8.42
N LEU A 6 -15.12 5.29 7.19
CA LEU A 6 -13.75 5.59 6.79
C LEU A 6 -13.18 6.73 7.65
N SER A 7 -12.21 6.41 8.49
CA SER A 7 -11.49 7.39 9.34
C SER A 7 -10.39 8.12 8.55
N LEU A 8 -10.71 8.65 7.36
CA LEU A 8 -9.79 9.39 6.51
C LEU A 8 -9.85 10.89 6.85
N ILE A 9 -8.70 11.51 7.08
CA ILE A 9 -8.59 12.92 7.42
C ILE A 9 -7.43 13.55 6.60
N PRO A 10 -7.70 14.58 5.77
CA PRO A 10 -9.03 15.02 5.35
C PRO A 10 -9.74 13.94 4.50
N ILE A 11 -11.08 13.94 4.50
CA ILE A 11 -11.83 13.03 3.64
C ILE A 11 -11.64 13.43 2.17
N PRO A 12 -11.34 12.48 1.26
CA PRO A 12 -11.27 12.77 -0.17
C PRO A 12 -12.61 13.28 -0.72
N ALA A 13 -12.57 14.10 -1.77
CA ALA A 13 -13.78 14.67 -2.39
C ALA A 13 -14.77 13.59 -2.89
N LYS A 14 -14.29 12.38 -3.20
CA LYS A 14 -15.11 11.25 -3.58
C LYS A 14 -14.47 9.94 -3.15
N VAL A 15 -15.23 9.09 -2.47
CA VAL A 15 -14.85 7.70 -2.15
C VAL A 15 -16.01 6.76 -2.47
N THR A 16 -15.71 5.61 -3.05
CA THR A 16 -16.71 4.56 -3.34
C THR A 16 -16.16 3.22 -2.87
N SER A 17 -16.77 2.67 -1.82
CA SER A 17 -16.43 1.32 -1.36
C SER A 17 -16.90 0.27 -2.37
N ARG A 18 -16.10 -0.79 -2.55
CA ARG A 18 -16.43 -1.94 -3.41
C ARG A 18 -16.21 -3.23 -2.62
N ALA A 19 -16.90 -4.29 -3.01
CA ALA A 19 -16.69 -5.61 -2.44
C ALA A 19 -15.26 -6.09 -2.72
N GLY A 20 -14.67 -6.77 -1.74
CA GLY A 20 -13.28 -7.25 -1.78
C GLY A 20 -12.40 -6.56 -0.75
N ALA A 21 -11.20 -7.10 -0.58
CA ALA A 21 -10.16 -6.55 0.27
C ALA A 21 -8.78 -6.85 -0.31
N PHE A 22 -7.82 -5.99 -0.02
CA PHE A 22 -6.41 -6.24 -0.30
C PHE A 22 -5.70 -6.56 1.01
N THR A 23 -5.00 -7.69 1.06
CA THR A 23 -4.29 -8.14 2.25
C THR A 23 -2.79 -8.01 2.02
N LEU A 24 -2.11 -7.30 2.92
CA LEU A 24 -0.64 -7.28 2.94
C LEU A 24 -0.12 -8.63 3.42
N THR A 25 0.87 -9.16 2.73
CA THR A 25 1.51 -10.45 3.05
C THR A 25 3.03 -10.32 2.91
N ALA A 26 3.76 -11.37 3.28
CA ALA A 26 5.21 -11.43 3.09
C ALA A 26 5.65 -11.35 1.62
N SER A 27 4.77 -11.66 0.66
CA SER A 27 5.06 -11.57 -0.77
C SER A 27 4.66 -10.23 -1.40
N THR A 28 4.06 -9.31 -0.62
CA THR A 28 3.69 -7.98 -1.14
C THR A 28 4.92 -7.17 -1.51
N GLN A 29 4.90 -6.56 -2.69
CA GLN A 29 5.98 -5.75 -3.25
C GLN A 29 5.56 -4.27 -3.34
N ILE A 30 6.53 -3.35 -3.32
CA ILE A 30 6.31 -1.95 -3.66
C ILE A 30 6.83 -1.73 -5.07
N GLU A 31 5.94 -1.40 -6.00
CA GLU A 31 6.32 -1.10 -7.39
C GLU A 31 6.56 0.40 -7.54
N ALA A 32 7.75 0.79 -7.98
CA ALA A 32 8.11 2.19 -8.20
C ALA A 32 9.17 2.33 -9.30
N SER A 33 9.07 3.39 -10.09
CA SER A 33 10.16 3.82 -10.97
C SER A 33 11.33 4.39 -10.17
N ASP A 34 12.50 4.51 -10.80
CA ASP A 34 13.69 5.10 -10.16
C ASP A 34 13.43 6.54 -9.67
N ALA A 35 12.59 7.31 -10.39
CA ALA A 35 12.22 8.66 -10.02
C ALA A 35 11.45 8.74 -8.67
N LEU A 36 10.80 7.65 -8.26
CA LEU A 36 10.01 7.57 -7.02
C LEU A 36 10.68 6.73 -5.94
N ARG A 37 11.93 6.29 -6.14
CA ARG A 37 12.64 5.39 -5.23
C ARG A 37 12.64 5.89 -3.78
N ALA A 38 12.92 7.18 -3.57
CA ALA A 38 12.96 7.77 -2.23
C ALA A 38 11.60 7.70 -1.51
N HIS A 39 10.50 7.89 -2.25
CA HIS A 39 9.14 7.77 -1.70
C HIS A 39 8.78 6.31 -1.38
N ALA A 40 9.21 5.38 -2.23
CA ALA A 40 9.03 3.95 -2.00
C ALA A 40 9.79 3.46 -0.76
N GLU A 41 11.00 3.96 -0.54
CA GLU A 41 11.79 3.65 0.66
C GLU A 41 11.14 4.21 1.92
N LEU A 42 10.67 5.46 1.88
CA LEU A 42 9.92 6.05 3.00
C LEU A 42 8.68 5.21 3.35
N LEU A 43 7.88 4.81 2.35
CA LEU A 43 6.70 3.97 2.57
C LEU A 43 7.07 2.61 3.18
N ARG A 44 8.10 1.95 2.63
CA ARG A 44 8.59 0.66 3.15
C ARG A 44 9.00 0.79 4.60
N ASP A 45 9.77 1.81 4.93
CA ASP A 45 10.34 2.00 6.26
C ASP A 45 9.26 2.35 7.31
N GLN A 46 8.15 2.96 6.88
CA GLN A 46 6.95 3.16 7.71
C GLN A 46 6.14 1.88 7.92
N LEU A 47 5.96 1.07 6.87
CA LEU A 47 5.13 -0.15 6.92
C LEU A 47 5.83 -1.34 7.56
N LYS A 48 7.14 -1.49 7.35
CA LYS A 48 7.93 -2.63 7.84
C LYS A 48 7.81 -2.84 9.37
N PRO A 49 7.98 -1.83 10.24
CA PRO A 49 7.85 -2.04 11.69
C PRO A 49 6.41 -2.37 12.12
N ALA A 50 5.40 -1.87 11.40
CA ALA A 50 3.99 -2.11 11.72
C ALA A 50 3.49 -3.50 11.26
N THR A 51 4.14 -4.10 10.26
CA THR A 51 3.67 -5.34 9.61
C THR A 51 4.62 -6.52 9.76
N GLY A 52 5.91 -6.27 10.00
CA GLY A 52 6.97 -7.29 9.97
C GLY A 52 7.35 -7.78 8.56
N PHE A 53 6.68 -7.31 7.50
CA PHE A 53 6.95 -7.75 6.13
C PHE A 53 8.12 -7.02 5.48
N PRO A 54 8.88 -7.68 4.58
CA PRO A 54 10.07 -7.09 3.96
C PRO A 54 9.75 -6.01 2.92
N LEU A 55 8.60 -6.11 2.23
CA LEU A 55 8.09 -5.15 1.25
C LEU A 55 9.16 -4.69 0.23
N PRO A 56 9.75 -5.61 -0.56
CA PRO A 56 10.81 -5.28 -1.50
C PRO A 56 10.32 -4.28 -2.55
N ILE A 57 11.20 -3.34 -2.92
CA ILE A 57 10.92 -2.32 -3.93
C ILE A 57 11.45 -2.81 -5.28
N VAL A 58 10.58 -2.86 -6.29
CA VAL A 58 10.88 -3.36 -7.63
C VAL A 58 10.34 -2.40 -8.69
N SER A 59 10.90 -2.42 -9.89
CA SER A 59 10.42 -1.60 -11.02
C SER A 59 9.18 -2.20 -11.70
N ASN A 60 8.94 -3.50 -11.55
CA ASN A 60 7.77 -4.20 -12.06
C ASN A 60 7.46 -5.38 -11.12
N ALA A 61 6.28 -5.37 -10.49
CA ALA A 61 5.94 -6.39 -9.52
C ALA A 61 5.26 -7.62 -10.14
N SER A 62 5.67 -8.81 -9.71
CA SER A 62 5.14 -10.09 -10.18
C SER A 62 4.02 -10.65 -9.30
N GLY A 63 3.57 -9.91 -8.29
CA GLY A 63 2.65 -10.37 -7.26
C GLY A 63 1.78 -9.24 -6.68
N PRO A 64 1.19 -9.44 -5.48
CA PRO A 64 0.44 -8.40 -4.78
C PRO A 64 1.31 -7.17 -4.57
N ARG A 65 0.79 -5.97 -4.89
CA ARG A 65 1.62 -4.76 -4.92
C ARG A 65 0.93 -3.51 -4.40
N ILE A 66 1.74 -2.60 -3.86
CA ILE A 66 1.43 -1.18 -3.72
C ILE A 66 2.21 -0.46 -4.82
N ALA A 67 1.54 0.29 -5.68
CA ALA A 67 2.16 0.99 -6.80
C ALA A 67 2.26 2.49 -6.52
N LEU A 68 3.41 3.09 -6.85
CA LEU A 68 3.74 4.50 -6.68
C LEU A 68 3.95 5.18 -8.04
#